data_AF-A0A1J4WUV3-F1
#
_entry.id   AF-A0A1J4WUV3-F1
#
_cell.length_a   1.000
_cell.length_b   1.000
_cell.length_c   1.000
_cell.angle_alpha   90.00
_cell.angle_beta   90.00
_cell.angle_gamma   90.00
#
_symmetry.space_group_name_H-M   'P 1'
#
loop_
_entity.id
_entity.type
_entity.pdbx_description
1 polymer ?
#
loop_
_entity_poly.entity_id
_entity_poly.type
_entity_poly.pdbx_seq_one_letter_code
_entity_poly.pdbx_strand_id
1 'polypeptide(L)'
;MLVSKNVWIIYAAFSAIFAALVGVFGKIGVKHIDSTLATTIRAVLMAVFLIVVAMGTHKFVAIKQLDSKALIFLVLAGIAGALSWLAYFYALQRGPLSGVAVIDRMSVVLAVVLGWTMFGEVLTWKSAAGIVCMVAGLLLFIV
;
A
#
# COMPACT_ATOMS: atom_id res chain seq x y z
N MET A 1 11.88 25.40 8.20
CA MET A 1 11.05 24.98 7.06
C MET A 1 9.70 24.55 7.63
N LEU A 2 8.72 25.45 7.64
CA LEU A 2 7.39 25.22 8.22
C LEU A 2 6.59 24.32 7.28
N VAL A 3 6.78 23.00 7.40
CA VAL A 3 5.91 22.03 6.75
C VAL A 3 4.55 22.17 7.42
N SER A 4 3.57 22.73 6.70
CA SER A 4 2.19 22.89 7.15
C SER A 4 1.65 21.55 7.66
N LYS A 5 0.87 21.57 8.76
CA LYS A 5 0.23 20.39 9.37
C LYS A 5 -0.61 19.54 8.38
N ASN A 6 -0.87 20.04 7.17
CA ASN A 6 -1.72 19.39 6.16
C ASN A 6 -0.94 18.92 4.92
N VAL A 7 0.38 19.09 4.85
CA VAL A 7 1.19 18.69 3.68
C VAL A 7 1.11 17.18 3.40
N TRP A 8 0.94 16.36 4.45
CA TRP A 8 0.76 14.92 4.31
C TRP A 8 -0.52 14.55 3.53
N ILE A 9 -1.58 15.37 3.60
CA ILE A 9 -2.83 15.15 2.86
C ILE A 9 -2.57 15.28 1.36
N ILE A 10 -1.76 16.26 0.95
CA ILE A 10 -1.39 16.47 -0.45
C ILE A 10 -0.61 15.27 -0.97
N TYR A 11 0.38 14.79 -0.21
CA TYR A 11 1.14 13.59 -0.59
C TYR A 11 0.27 12.32 -0.62
N ALA A 12 -0.68 12.18 0.30
CA ALA A 12 -1.62 11.06 0.32
C ALA A 12 -2.59 11.10 -0.88
N ALA A 13 -3.13 12.28 -1.22
CA ALA A 13 -3.98 12.45 -2.39
C ALA A 13 -3.21 12.16 -3.69
N PHE A 14 -1.96 12.63 -3.78
CA PHE A 14 -1.08 12.30 -4.90
C PHE A 14 -0.83 10.79 -4.98
N SER A 15 -0.54 10.13 -3.85
CA SER A 15 -0.38 8.67 -3.77
C SER A 15 -1.62 7.92 -4.26
N ALA A 16 -2.83 8.41 -3.94
CA ALA A 16 -4.08 7.80 -4.39
C ALA A 16 -4.21 7.77 -5.93
N ILE A 17 -3.73 8.82 -6.63
CA ILE A 17 -3.71 8.87 -8.10
C ILE A 17 -2.82 7.76 -8.66
N PHE A 18 -1.59 7.62 -8.13
CA PHE A 18 -0.68 6.55 -8.58
C PHE A 18 -1.19 5.17 -8.21
N ALA A 19 -1.83 5.01 -7.04
CA ALA A 19 -2.43 3.75 -6.64
C ALA A 19 -3.55 3.32 -7.61
N ALA A 20 -4.37 4.26 -8.08
CA ALA A 20 -5.37 3.99 -9.10
C ALA A 20 -4.72 3.56 -10.44
N LEU A 21 -3.66 4.25 -10.88
CA LEU A 21 -2.90 3.87 -12.08
C LEU A 21 -2.28 2.48 -11.96
N VAL A 22 -1.73 2.12 -10.79
CA VAL A 22 -1.20 0.78 -10.51
C VAL A 22 -2.28 -0.29 -10.69
N GLY A 23 -3.50 -0.04 -10.22
CA GLY A 23 -4.63 -0.94 -10.44
C GLY A 23 -4.99 -1.09 -11.91
N VAL A 24 -5.11 0.02 -12.65
CA VAL A 24 -5.48 0.03 -14.08
C VAL A 24 -4.41 -0.66 -14.93
N PHE A 25 -3.16 -0.20 -14.86
CA PHE A 25 -2.06 -0.77 -15.64
C PHE A 25 -1.74 -2.19 -15.22
N GLY A 26 -1.83 -2.49 -13.92
CA GLY A 26 -1.64 -3.84 -13.41
C GLY A 26 -2.67 -4.82 -13.96
N LYS A 27 -3.95 -4.44 -13.98
CA LYS A 27 -5.01 -5.28 -14.57
C LYS A 27 -4.79 -5.53 -16.06
N ILE A 28 -4.36 -4.52 -16.81
CA ILE A 28 -4.01 -4.67 -18.23
C ILE A 28 -2.81 -5.61 -18.38
N GLY A 29 -1.78 -5.43 -17.55
CA GLY A 29 -0.54 -6.20 -17.58
C GLY A 29 -0.70 -7.68 -17.25
N VAL A 30 -1.57 -8.03 -16.29
CA VAL A 30 -1.79 -9.45 -15.88
C VAL A 30 -2.80 -10.20 -16.76
N LYS A 31 -3.40 -9.56 -17.77
CA LYS A 31 -4.48 -10.17 -18.56
C LYS A 31 -4.03 -11.40 -19.37
N HIS A 32 -2.78 -11.40 -19.84
CA HIS A 32 -2.26 -12.41 -20.77
C HIS A 32 -1.02 -13.15 -20.26
N ILE A 33 -0.56 -12.83 -19.06
CA ILE A 33 0.62 -13.47 -18.43
C ILE A 33 0.29 -13.84 -16.99
N ASP A 34 1.04 -14.80 -16.45
CA ASP A 34 0.89 -15.20 -15.05
C ASP A 34 1.09 -13.99 -14.10
N SER A 35 0.22 -13.88 -13.08
CA SER A 35 0.23 -12.74 -12.16
C SER A 35 1.52 -12.68 -11.32
N THR A 36 2.14 -13.83 -11.03
CA THR A 36 3.41 -13.91 -10.30
C THR A 36 4.55 -13.36 -11.15
N LEU A 37 4.59 -13.75 -12.43
CA LEU A 37 5.59 -13.24 -13.38
C LEU A 37 5.44 -11.72 -13.57
N ALA A 38 4.21 -11.24 -13.80
CA ALA A 38 3.93 -9.81 -13.94
C ALA A 38 4.34 -9.00 -12.69
N THR A 39 4.02 -9.53 -11.50
CA THR A 39 4.36 -8.89 -10.21
C THR A 39 5.87 -8.88 -9.99
N THR A 40 6.58 -9.94 -10.41
CA THR A 40 8.04 -10.03 -10.33
C THR A 40 8.72 -8.99 -11.21
N ILE A 41 8.29 -8.85 -12.47
CA ILE A 41 8.78 -7.81 -13.39
C ILE A 41 8.56 -6.42 -12.77
N ARG A 42 7.37 -6.18 -12.20
CA ARG A 42 7.05 -4.92 -11.52
C ARG A 42 7.95 -4.66 -10.32
N ALA A 43 8.25 -5.67 -9.52
CA ALA A 43 9.13 -5.55 -8.36
C ALA A 43 10.56 -5.17 -8.76
N VAL A 44 11.10 -5.78 -9.83
CA VAL A 44 12.41 -5.43 -10.36
C VAL A 44 12.44 -3.99 -10.87
N LEU A 45 11.45 -3.58 -11.67
CA LEU A 45 11.35 -2.20 -12.16
C LEU A 45 11.27 -1.18 -11.01
N MET A 46 10.48 -1.49 -9.98
CA MET A 46 10.37 -0.64 -8.80
C MET A 46 11.69 -0.57 -8.02
N ALA A 47 12.39 -1.69 -7.84
CA ALA A 47 13.68 -1.72 -7.16
C ALA A 47 14.71 -0.85 -7.89
N VAL A 48 14.84 -1.01 -9.21
CA VAL A 48 15.74 -0.20 -10.05
C VAL A 48 15.39 1.29 -9.93
N PHE A 49 14.10 1.64 -10.05
CA PHE A 49 13.65 3.03 -9.93
C PHE A 49 14.00 3.63 -8.56
N LEU A 50 13.74 2.91 -7.47
CA LEU A 50 14.04 3.37 -6.10
C LEU A 50 15.55 3.51 -5.86
N ILE A 51 16.37 2.62 -6.41
CA ILE A 51 17.84 2.72 -6.33
C ILE A 51 18.32 4.00 -7.03
N VAL A 52 17.85 4.26 -8.26
CA VAL A 52 18.22 5.48 -9.02
C VAL A 52 17.84 6.74 -8.25
N VAL A 53 16.62 6.80 -7.69
CA VAL A 53 16.16 7.95 -6.89
C VAL A 53 16.98 8.10 -5.61
N ALA A 54 17.29 7.00 -4.92
CA ALA A 54 18.11 7.03 -3.72
C ALA A 54 19.55 7.51 -4.00
N MET A 55 20.09 7.19 -5.18
CA MET A 55 21.42 7.64 -5.61
C MET A 55 21.39 9.14 -5.89
N GLY A 56 20.41 9.61 -6.67
CA GLY A 56 20.25 11.03 -6.99
C GLY A 56 19.93 11.92 -5.79
N THR A 57 19.42 11.34 -4.70
CA THR A 57 19.14 12.07 -3.45
C THR A 57 20.22 11.89 -2.37
N HIS A 58 21.33 11.21 -2.68
CA HIS A 58 22.45 10.92 -1.78
C HIS A 58 22.06 10.25 -0.45
N LYS A 59 20.93 9.52 -0.41
CA LYS A 59 20.39 8.92 0.82
C LYS A 59 21.09 7.64 1.26
N PHE A 60 21.97 7.07 0.44
CA PHE A 60 22.75 5.87 0.77
C PHE A 60 23.69 6.05 1.97
N VAL A 61 24.03 7.29 2.34
CA VAL A 61 24.85 7.59 3.54
C VAL A 61 24.13 7.21 4.84
N ALA A 62 22.79 7.25 4.84
CA ALA A 62 21.97 6.95 6.02
C ALA A 62 21.89 5.44 6.36
N ILE A 63 22.42 4.55 5.51
CA ILE A 63 22.42 3.10 5.78
C ILE A 63 23.20 2.77 7.06
N LYS A 64 24.22 3.56 7.39
CA LYS A 64 25.00 3.40 8.64
C LYS A 64 24.20 3.71 9.92
N GLN A 65 23.02 4.32 9.80
CA GLN A 65 22.14 4.66 10.93
C GLN A 65 21.05 3.60 11.16
N LEU A 66 21.01 2.51 10.37
CA LEU A 66 20.01 1.45 10.57
C LEU A 66 20.31 0.63 11.83
N ASP A 67 19.35 0.65 12.75
CA ASP A 67 19.29 -0.28 13.87
C ASP A 67 18.92 -1.70 13.39
N SER A 68 19.50 -2.73 14.02
CA SER A 68 19.25 -4.14 13.69
C SER A 68 17.77 -4.52 13.87
N LYS A 69 17.07 -3.92 14.84
CA LYS A 69 15.61 -4.14 15.01
C LYS A 69 14.81 -3.51 13.87
N ALA A 70 15.19 -2.30 13.43
CA ALA A 70 14.54 -1.63 12.31
C ALA A 70 14.66 -2.47 11.02
N LEU A 71 15.81 -3.12 10.81
CA LEU A 71 16.03 -4.00 9.67
C LEU A 71 15.05 -5.19 9.68
N ILE A 72 14.83 -5.84 10.83
CA ILE A 72 13.88 -6.96 10.94
C ILE A 72 12.47 -6.52 10.56
N PHE A 73 12.00 -5.39 11.09
CA PHE A 73 10.67 -4.86 10.74
C PHE A 73 10.56 -4.45 9.26
N LEU A 74 11.62 -3.91 8.66
CA LEU A 74 11.66 -3.61 7.23
C LEU A 74 11.58 -4.88 6.37
N VAL A 75 12.27 -5.95 6.75
CA VAL A 75 12.19 -7.24 6.06
C VAL A 75 10.79 -7.83 6.17
N LEU A 76 10.21 -7.85 7.37
CA LEU A 76 8.83 -8.32 7.59
C LEU A 76 7.81 -7.50 6.79
N ALA A 77 7.96 -6.17 6.77
CA ALA A 77 7.11 -5.29 5.96
C ALA A 77 7.28 -5.55 4.46
N GLY A 78 8.50 -5.81 3.99
CA GLY A 78 8.79 -6.18 2.61
C GLY A 78 8.12 -7.49 2.21
N ILE A 79 8.20 -8.52 3.05
CA ILE A 79 7.54 -9.82 2.83
C ILE A 79 6.01 -9.64 2.81
N ALA A 80 5.45 -8.92 3.78
CA ALA A 80 4.02 -8.63 3.85
C ALA A 80 3.52 -7.88 2.60
N GLY A 81 4.28 -6.88 2.14
CA GLY A 81 3.98 -6.13 0.91
C GLY A 81 4.03 -7.00 -0.35
N ALA A 82 5.03 -7.89 -0.45
CA ALA A 82 5.15 -8.82 -1.57
C ALA A 82 3.97 -9.81 -1.62
N LEU A 83 3.60 -10.40 -0.48
CA LEU A 83 2.45 -11.31 -0.36
C LEU A 83 1.14 -10.60 -0.69
N SER A 84 0.95 -9.38 -0.16
CA SER A 84 -0.21 -8.54 -0.47
C SER A 84 -0.34 -8.28 -1.96
N TRP A 85 0.74 -7.91 -2.65
CA TRP A 85 0.71 -7.65 -4.08
C TRP A 85 0.46 -8.90 -4.91
N LEU A 86 1.06 -10.03 -4.55
CA LEU A 86 0.83 -11.28 -5.25
C LEU A 86 -0.66 -11.68 -5.20
N ALA A 87 -1.28 -11.59 -4.01
CA ALA A 87 -2.71 -11.84 -3.85
C ALA A 87 -3.57 -10.81 -4.59
N TYR A 88 -3.23 -9.51 -4.50
CA TYR A 88 -3.96 -8.42 -5.15
C TYR A 88 -3.98 -8.56 -6.68
N PHE A 89 -2.83 -8.82 -7.31
CA PHE A 89 -2.77 -8.97 -8.76
C PHE A 89 -3.38 -10.28 -9.25
N TYR A 90 -3.28 -11.35 -8.45
CA TYR A 90 -4.00 -12.59 -8.72
C TYR A 90 -5.52 -12.38 -8.72
N ALA A 91 -6.04 -11.58 -7.78
CA ALA A 91 -7.44 -11.18 -7.72
C ALA A 91 -7.84 -10.26 -8.89
N LEU A 92 -7.00 -9.27 -9.24
CA LEU A 92 -7.25 -8.38 -10.39
C LEU A 92 -7.32 -9.12 -11.73
N GLN A 93 -6.57 -10.21 -11.87
CA GLN A 93 -6.60 -11.05 -13.06
C GLN A 93 -7.96 -11.74 -13.24
N ARG A 94 -8.65 -12.09 -12.15
CA ARG A 94 -9.89 -12.89 -12.14
C ARG A 94 -11.15 -12.09 -11.83
N GLY A 95 -11.01 -10.89 -11.28
CA GLY A 95 -12.10 -10.07 -10.77
C GLY A 95 -12.23 -8.68 -11.42
N PRO A 96 -13.33 -7.96 -11.15
CA PRO A 96 -13.48 -6.57 -11.55
C PRO A 96 -12.46 -5.68 -10.81
N LEU A 97 -11.90 -4.68 -11.51
CA LEU A 97 -10.89 -3.77 -10.94
C LEU A 97 -11.46 -3.04 -9.73
N SER A 98 -12.68 -2.53 -9.87
CA SER A 98 -13.36 -1.77 -8.85
C SER A 98 -13.65 -2.61 -7.60
N GLY A 99 -14.14 -3.85 -7.76
CA GLY A 99 -14.41 -4.74 -6.62
C GLY A 99 -13.14 -5.10 -5.85
N VAL A 100 -12.09 -5.49 -6.57
CA VAL A 100 -10.80 -5.82 -5.94
C VAL A 100 -10.18 -4.60 -5.25
N ALA A 101 -10.26 -3.42 -5.88
CA ALA A 101 -9.74 -2.19 -5.29
C ALA A 101 -10.49 -1.78 -4.02
N VAL A 102 -11.82 -1.93 -3.97
CA VAL A 102 -12.60 -1.57 -2.77
C VAL A 102 -12.33 -2.57 -1.64
N ILE A 103 -12.23 -3.87 -1.94
CA ILE A 103 -11.82 -4.90 -0.96
C ILE A 103 -10.43 -4.60 -0.40
N ASP A 104 -9.45 -4.23 -1.24
CA ASP A 104 -8.10 -3.87 -0.81
C ASP A 104 -8.10 -2.69 0.18
N ARG A 105 -9.04 -1.75 0.07
CA ARG A 105 -9.19 -0.64 1.03
C ARG A 105 -9.64 -1.08 2.43
N MET A 106 -10.12 -2.30 2.62
CA MET A 106 -10.30 -2.87 3.97
C MET A 106 -9.01 -2.93 4.77
N SER A 107 -7.84 -2.92 4.11
CA SER A 107 -6.55 -2.78 4.78
C SER A 107 -6.50 -1.58 5.72
N VAL A 108 -7.24 -0.50 5.45
CA VAL A 108 -7.37 0.67 6.33
C VAL A 108 -8.05 0.29 7.64
N VAL A 109 -9.13 -0.49 7.58
CA VAL A 109 -9.85 -0.97 8.77
C VAL A 109 -8.92 -1.84 9.62
N LEU A 110 -8.23 -2.79 8.98
CA LEU A 110 -7.24 -3.65 9.66
C LEU A 110 -6.10 -2.83 10.26
N ALA A 111 -5.59 -1.83 9.55
CA ALA A 111 -4.52 -0.96 10.02
C ALA A 111 -4.94 -0.18 11.27
N VAL A 112 -6.17 0.34 11.34
CA VAL A 112 -6.66 1.03 12.54
C VAL A 112 -6.82 0.07 13.72
N VAL A 113 -7.33 -1.14 13.49
CA VAL A 113 -7.45 -2.17 14.53
C VAL A 113 -6.08 -2.60 15.05
N LEU A 114 -5.11 -2.80 14.15
CA LEU A 114 -3.72 -3.12 14.52
C LEU A 114 -3.03 -1.93 15.20
N GLY A 115 -3.28 -0.70 14.75
CA GLY A 115 -2.83 0.55 15.38
C GLY A 115 -3.29 0.65 16.83
N TRP A 116 -4.57 0.39 17.07
CA TRP A 116 -5.14 0.38 18.40
C TRP A 116 -4.57 -0.73 19.29
N THR A 117 -4.46 -1.96 18.79
CA THR A 117 -4.03 -3.13 19.57
C THR A 117 -2.53 -3.23 19.80
N MET A 118 -1.70 -2.89 18.81
CA MET A 118 -0.25 -3.02 18.87
C MET A 118 0.48 -1.74 19.28
N PHE A 119 -0.02 -0.57 18.84
CA PHE A 119 0.63 0.72 19.08
C PHE A 119 -0.09 1.58 20.14
N GLY A 120 -1.25 1.11 20.64
CA GLY A 120 -2.02 1.81 21.67
C GLY A 120 -2.70 3.09 21.16
N GLU A 121 -2.92 3.22 19.84
CA GLU A 121 -3.55 4.40 19.27
C GLU A 121 -4.98 4.58 19.80
N VAL A 122 -5.33 5.78 20.28
CA VAL A 122 -6.65 6.03 20.85
C VAL A 122 -7.70 6.03 19.74
N LEU A 123 -8.59 5.04 19.76
CA LEU A 123 -9.71 4.97 18.84
C LEU A 123 -10.76 6.02 19.21
N THR A 124 -10.83 7.10 18.44
CA THR A 124 -11.86 8.13 18.62
C THR A 124 -13.21 7.65 18.08
N TRP A 125 -14.32 8.17 18.62
CA TRP A 125 -15.66 7.90 18.09
C TRP A 125 -15.80 8.25 16.60
N LYS A 126 -15.09 9.31 16.14
CA LYS A 126 -15.06 9.70 14.72
C LYS A 126 -14.38 8.64 13.86
N SER A 127 -13.26 8.09 14.31
CA SER A 127 -12.56 7.01 13.62
C SER A 127 -13.41 5.74 13.55
N ALA A 128 -14.08 5.39 14.64
CA ALA A 128 -14.99 4.24 14.69
C ALA A 128 -16.17 4.41 13.71
N ALA A 129 -16.83 5.57 13.70
CA ALA A 129 -17.88 5.87 12.74
C ALA A 129 -17.37 5.81 11.29
N GLY A 130 -16.17 6.33 11.01
CA GLY A 130 -15.51 6.24 9.71
C GLY A 130 -15.30 4.79 9.25
N ILE A 131 -14.84 3.91 10.14
CA ILE A 131 -14.67 2.48 9.86
C ILE A 131 -16.02 1.84 9.51
N VAL A 132 -17.06 2.08 10.30
CA VAL A 132 -18.40 1.53 10.04
C VAL A 132 -18.90 1.98 8.66
N CYS A 133 -18.73 3.26 8.31
CA CYS A 133 -19.09 3.77 6.99
C CYS A 133 -18.26 3.12 5.86
N MET A 134 -16.96 2.90 6.05
CA MET A 134 -16.12 2.21 5.07
C MET A 134 -16.55 0.76 4.85
N VAL A 135 -16.87 0.03 5.94
CA VAL A 135 -17.36 -1.35 5.87
C VAL A 135 -18.72 -1.40 5.18
N ALA A 136 -19.65 -0.49 5.54
CA ALA A 136 -20.95 -0.40 4.87
C ALA A 136 -20.82 -0.09 3.38
N GLY A 137 -19.95 0.87 3.01
CA GLY A 137 -19.67 1.22 1.62
C GLY A 137 -19.08 0.07 0.82
N LEU A 138 -18.21 -0.74 1.43
CA LEU A 138 -17.73 -1.98 0.82
C LEU A 138 -18.85 -2.98 0.58
N LEU A 139 -19.70 -3.24 1.58
CA LEU A 139 -20.80 -4.21 1.45
C LEU A 139 -21.75 -3.83 0.32
N LEU A 140 -22.05 -2.53 0.15
CA LEU A 140 -22.83 -2.02 -0.98
C LEU A 140 -22.15 -2.17 -2.33
N PHE A 141 -20.82 -2.28 -2.37
CA PHE A 141 -20.07 -2.47 -3.60
C PHE A 141 -20.02 -3.94 -4.04
N ILE A 142 -20.06 -4.86 -3.07
CA ILE A 142 -19.96 -6.31 -3.30
C ILE A 142 -21.33 -6.93 -3.61
N VAL A 143 -22.39 -6.47 -2.92
CA VAL A 143 -23.79 -6.93 -3.08
C VAL A 143 -24.45 -6.25 -4.27
#